data_AF-A0A8I5N302-F1
#
_entry.id   AF-A0A8I5N302-F1
#
_cell.length_a   1.000
_cell.length_b   1.000
_cell.length_c   1.000
_cell.angle_alpha   90.00
_cell.angle_beta   90.00
_cell.angle_gamma   90.00
#
_symmetry.space_group_name_H-M   'P 1'
#
loop_
_entity.id
_entity.type
_entity.pdbx_description
1 polymer ?
#
loop_
_entity_poly.entity_id
_entity_poly.type
_entity_poly.pdbx_seq_one_letter_code
_entity_poly.pdbx_strand_id
1 'polypeptide(L)'
;MSIVTVQLGQCGNQIGFEVFDALLSDSHSSQGLCCKRENEAYQASCKERFFSEEENGGIDWHVRPPLSGPPSLSKMSLNKDLHFNTSIANLVILRGKDVQSADVEGFKDPALYTSWLPVNAFNVWKTQRAFSKYEKSAVLVSNSQFLVKPLDMIVGKAWNMFASKAYIHQYTKFGIEEEDFLDSFTSLEQVVASYCNL
;
A
#
# COMPACT_ATOMS: atom_id res chain seq x y z
N MET A 1 -0.51 15.33 -0.11
CA MET A 1 -0.05 14.08 0.55
C MET A 1 -0.76 12.92 -0.12
N SER A 2 -0.03 11.90 -0.55
CA SER A 2 -0.62 10.69 -1.12
C SER A 2 -1.20 9.87 0.03
N ILE A 3 -2.53 9.86 0.18
CA ILE A 3 -3.20 8.98 1.14
C ILE A 3 -3.36 7.62 0.46
N VAL A 4 -2.72 6.59 1.03
CA VAL A 4 -2.93 5.20 0.61
C VAL A 4 -4.03 4.64 1.49
N THR A 5 -5.24 4.52 0.95
CA THR A 5 -6.36 3.86 1.63
C THR A 5 -6.24 2.35 1.41
N VAL A 6 -5.93 1.61 2.46
CA VAL A 6 -5.94 0.13 2.41
C VAL A 6 -7.29 -0.34 2.95
N GLN A 7 -8.18 -0.76 2.04
CA GLN A 7 -9.44 -1.38 2.42
C GLN A 7 -9.23 -2.87 2.61
N LEU A 8 -9.38 -3.35 3.84
CA LEU A 8 -9.29 -4.77 4.18
C LEU A 8 -10.68 -5.37 4.08
N GLY A 9 -10.91 -6.16 3.03
CA GLY A 9 -12.19 -6.81 2.77
C GLY A 9 -12.53 -7.85 3.84
N GLN A 10 -13.73 -7.75 4.39
CA GLN A 10 -14.31 -8.68 5.36
C GLN A 10 -15.09 -9.79 4.65
N CYS A 11 -14.40 -10.71 3.99
CA CYS A 11 -14.96 -12.04 3.79
C CYS A 11 -14.67 -12.84 5.08
N GLY A 12 -15.56 -12.70 6.06
CA GLY A 12 -15.38 -13.23 7.42
C GLY A 12 -14.62 -12.25 8.33
N ASN A 13 -15.13 -12.01 9.54
CA ASN A 13 -14.62 -11.09 10.58
C ASN A 13 -13.14 -11.30 11.01
N GLN A 14 -12.39 -12.17 10.35
CA GLN A 14 -11.09 -12.64 10.83
C GLN A 14 -9.95 -11.70 10.43
N ILE A 15 -9.94 -11.17 9.20
CA ILE A 15 -8.81 -10.34 8.73
C ILE A 15 -8.77 -8.98 9.44
N GLY A 16 -9.93 -8.33 9.61
CA GLY A 16 -10.00 -7.04 10.31
C GLY A 16 -9.56 -7.17 11.76
N PHE A 17 -10.11 -8.15 12.50
CA PHE A 17 -9.72 -8.43 13.87
C PHE A 17 -8.22 -8.74 13.98
N GLU A 18 -7.71 -9.67 13.15
CA GLU A 18 -6.30 -10.08 13.18
C GLU A 18 -5.36 -8.91 12.90
N VAL A 19 -5.72 -8.00 12.00
CA VAL A 19 -4.91 -6.82 11.70
C VAL A 19 -4.84 -5.89 12.91
N PHE A 20 -5.96 -5.60 13.56
CA PHE A 20 -5.97 -4.76 14.76
C PHE A 20 -5.29 -5.44 15.95
N ASP A 21 -5.50 -6.74 16.14
CA ASP A 21 -4.84 -7.52 17.19
C ASP A 21 -3.32 -7.56 16.98
N ALA A 22 -2.86 -7.74 15.73
CA ALA A 22 -1.44 -7.70 15.39
C ALA A 22 -0.83 -6.31 15.66
N LEU A 23 -1.52 -5.22 15.31
CA LEU A 23 -1.06 -3.85 15.59
C LEU A 23 -1.01 -3.56 17.10
N LEU A 24 -2.04 -3.96 17.83
CA LEU A 24 -2.13 -3.75 19.27
C LEU A 24 -1.06 -4.58 20.01
N SER A 25 -0.98 -5.87 19.72
CA SER A 25 0.03 -6.78 20.25
C SER A 25 1.44 -6.31 19.93
N ASP A 26 1.68 -5.83 18.71
CA ASP A 26 2.95 -5.25 18.34
C ASP A 26 3.22 -3.97 19.12
N SER A 27 2.27 -3.07 19.34
CA SER A 27 2.51 -1.86 20.14
C SER A 27 2.94 -2.18 21.58
N HIS A 28 2.29 -3.15 22.22
CA HIS A 28 2.56 -3.51 23.62
C HIS A 28 3.75 -4.47 23.81
N SER A 29 4.31 -5.02 22.73
CA SER A 29 5.42 -5.95 22.83
C SER A 29 6.64 -5.34 23.53
N SER A 30 7.17 -6.04 24.52
CA SER A 30 8.47 -5.77 25.14
C SER A 30 9.60 -6.59 24.51
N GLN A 31 9.29 -7.40 23.48
CA GLN A 31 10.24 -8.30 22.84
C GLN A 31 11.07 -7.54 21.78
N GLY A 32 12.34 -7.28 22.09
CA GLY A 32 13.27 -6.67 21.15
C GLY A 32 14.65 -6.46 21.75
N LEU A 33 15.63 -6.21 20.88
CA LEU A 33 17.00 -5.83 21.27
C LEU A 33 17.18 -4.31 21.36
N CYS A 34 16.08 -3.53 21.27
CA CYS A 34 16.09 -2.07 21.33
C CYS A 34 16.05 -1.55 22.78
N CYS A 35 16.48 -0.30 23.00
CA CYS A 35 16.46 0.26 24.35
C CYS A 35 15.03 0.59 24.81
N LYS A 36 14.84 0.70 26.13
CA LYS A 36 13.53 1.05 26.73
C LYS A 36 12.96 2.35 26.16
N ARG A 37 13.80 3.38 25.97
CA ARG A 37 13.42 4.68 25.42
C ARG A 37 12.94 4.61 23.97
N GLU A 38 13.60 3.82 23.12
CA GLU A 38 13.19 3.60 21.73
C GLU A 38 11.85 2.87 21.65
N ASN A 39 11.66 1.88 22.54
CA ASN A 39 10.40 1.14 22.62
C ASN A 39 9.23 2.04 23.08
N GLU A 40 9.47 2.91 24.06
CA GLU A 40 8.49 3.91 24.53
C GLU A 40 8.15 4.94 23.44
N ALA A 41 9.15 5.42 22.69
CA ALA A 41 8.93 6.33 21.57
C ALA A 41 8.09 5.67 20.46
N TYR A 42 8.40 4.42 20.11
CA TYR A 42 7.60 3.64 19.16
C TYR A 42 6.16 3.47 19.62
N GLN A 43 5.96 3.11 20.90
CA GLN A 43 4.64 2.98 21.50
C GLN A 43 3.84 4.27 21.43
N ALA A 44 4.45 5.40 21.78
CA ALA A 44 3.81 6.71 21.70
C ALA A 44 3.38 7.05 20.26
N SER A 45 4.28 6.85 19.28
CA SER A 45 3.95 7.07 17.87
C SER A 45 2.89 6.12 17.33
N CYS A 46 2.87 4.86 17.74
CA CYS A 46 1.83 3.90 17.34
C CYS A 46 0.46 4.29 17.88
N LYS A 47 0.39 4.71 19.15
CA LYS A 47 -0.85 5.20 19.75
C LYS A 47 -1.33 6.44 19.00
N GLU A 48 -0.52 7.48 18.91
CA GLU A 48 -0.88 8.71 18.20
C GLU A 48 -1.36 8.48 16.75
N ARG A 49 -0.70 7.58 16.01
CA ARG A 49 -0.99 7.36 14.59
C ARG A 49 -2.13 6.40 14.30
N PHE A 50 -2.30 5.35 15.10
CA PHE A 50 -3.26 4.27 14.84
C PHE A 50 -4.44 4.23 15.82
N PHE A 51 -4.32 4.85 16.99
CA PHE A 51 -5.28 4.75 18.08
C PHE A 51 -5.51 6.12 18.74
N SER A 52 -6.61 6.79 18.38
CA SER A 52 -7.06 7.99 19.10
C SER A 52 -7.85 7.58 20.35
N GLU A 53 -7.44 8.07 21.52
CA GLU A 53 -8.23 7.98 22.75
C GLU A 53 -8.81 9.37 23.04
N GLU A 54 -10.14 9.51 22.98
CA GLU A 54 -10.81 10.71 23.49
C GLU A 54 -11.02 10.59 25.00
N GLU A 55 -10.84 11.69 25.75
CA GLU A 55 -11.03 11.75 27.22
C GLU A 55 -12.46 11.38 27.68
N ASN A 56 -13.43 11.25 26.76
CA ASN A 56 -14.81 10.89 27.06
C ASN A 56 -15.28 9.66 26.27
N GLY A 57 -14.73 8.48 26.57
CA GLY A 57 -15.43 7.17 26.50
C GLY A 57 -16.21 6.79 25.23
N GLY A 58 -15.97 7.42 24.09
CA GLY A 58 -16.63 7.15 22.81
C GLY A 58 -15.61 7.13 21.68
N ILE A 59 -15.58 6.04 20.92
CA ILE A 59 -14.67 5.87 19.77
C ILE A 59 -15.32 6.53 18.56
N ASP A 60 -14.82 7.71 18.14
CA ASP A 60 -15.23 8.40 16.91
C ASP A 60 -14.33 7.98 15.72
N TRP A 61 -14.93 7.59 14.60
CA TRP A 61 -14.26 6.97 13.43
C TRP A 61 -14.08 7.92 12.24
N HIS A 62 -13.78 9.21 12.45
CA HIS A 62 -13.66 10.15 11.33
C HIS A 62 -12.21 10.53 10.97
N VAL A 63 -11.78 10.08 9.78
CA VAL A 63 -10.52 10.52 9.13
C VAL A 63 -10.79 11.75 8.26
N ARG A 64 -10.09 12.86 8.50
CA ARG A 64 -10.13 14.06 7.64
C ARG A 64 -8.78 14.33 6.95
N PRO A 65 -8.75 14.46 5.61
CA PRO A 65 -7.54 14.76 4.86
C PRO A 65 -7.27 16.29 4.75
N PRO A 66 -6.00 16.72 4.64
CA PRO A 66 -5.66 18.11 4.28
C PRO A 66 -5.69 18.36 2.76
N LEU A 67 -6.09 19.58 2.39
CA LEU A 67 -6.38 20.09 1.05
C LEU A 67 -5.15 20.19 0.11
N SER A 68 -5.38 20.03 -1.20
CA SER A 68 -4.41 19.92 -2.30
C SER A 68 -4.22 21.22 -3.13
N GLY A 69 -3.07 21.36 -3.80
CA GLY A 69 -2.79 22.36 -4.86
C GLY A 69 -2.36 21.71 -6.21
N PRO A 70 -2.40 22.43 -7.36
CA PRO A 70 -2.52 21.86 -8.71
C PRO A 70 -1.21 21.78 -9.56
N PRO A 71 -1.22 21.19 -10.78
CA PRO A 71 -0.11 20.44 -11.39
C PRO A 71 0.51 21.07 -12.66
N SER A 72 1.53 20.42 -13.27
CA SER A 72 1.76 20.57 -14.73
C SER A 72 2.43 19.36 -15.40
N LEU A 73 2.08 19.16 -16.68
CA LEU A 73 2.37 18.05 -17.59
C LEU A 73 3.74 18.16 -18.30
N SER A 74 4.31 17.03 -18.76
CA SER A 74 4.62 16.81 -20.19
C SER A 74 5.22 15.43 -20.52
N LYS A 75 5.00 15.02 -21.78
CA LYS A 75 5.22 13.73 -22.48
C LYS A 75 6.70 13.34 -22.70
N MET A 76 7.01 12.04 -22.84
CA MET A 76 7.40 11.37 -24.12
C MET A 76 8.03 9.96 -23.97
N SER A 77 7.35 8.96 -24.56
CA SER A 77 7.77 7.94 -25.57
C SER A 77 9.08 7.11 -25.50
N LEU A 78 8.87 5.77 -25.47
CA LEU A 78 9.51 4.61 -26.15
C LEU A 78 11.04 4.37 -26.12
N ASN A 79 11.48 3.23 -25.55
CA ASN A 79 11.68 1.96 -26.28
C ASN A 79 12.03 0.80 -25.31
N LYS A 80 11.44 -0.37 -25.58
CA LYS A 80 11.44 -1.56 -24.71
C LYS A 80 12.65 -2.45 -24.94
N ASP A 81 13.45 -2.64 -23.90
CA ASP A 81 14.34 -3.80 -23.77
C ASP A 81 13.94 -4.61 -22.53
N LEU A 82 13.71 -5.92 -22.75
CA LEU A 82 13.53 -7.01 -21.77
C LEU A 82 12.90 -6.62 -20.41
N HIS A 83 11.56 -6.63 -20.37
CA HIS A 83 10.73 -6.22 -19.22
C HIS A 83 11.04 -6.97 -17.91
N PHE A 84 11.94 -6.40 -17.10
CA PHE A 84 11.88 -6.54 -15.65
C PHE A 84 10.70 -5.72 -15.10
N ASN A 85 10.11 -6.16 -14.00
CA ASN A 85 9.08 -5.39 -13.30
C ASN A 85 9.67 -4.05 -12.86
N THR A 86 9.18 -2.95 -13.45
CA THR A 86 9.69 -1.61 -13.14
C THR A 86 8.93 -1.05 -11.94
N SER A 87 9.66 -0.58 -10.93
CA SER A 87 9.14 0.07 -9.74
C SER A 87 9.27 1.59 -9.83
N ILE A 88 8.25 2.32 -9.36
CA ILE A 88 8.38 3.76 -9.08
C ILE A 88 9.21 3.95 -7.82
N ALA A 89 8.82 3.24 -6.76
CA ALA A 89 9.46 3.32 -5.46
C ALA A 89 9.26 2.04 -4.66
N ASN A 90 10.24 1.70 -3.86
CA ASN A 90 10.26 0.57 -2.96
C ASN A 90 10.69 1.04 -1.56
N LEU A 91 10.02 0.51 -0.54
CA LEU A 91 10.39 0.67 0.86
C LEU A 91 10.62 -0.71 1.45
N VAL A 92 11.84 -0.95 1.94
CA VAL A 92 12.17 -2.16 2.69
C VAL A 92 12.16 -1.85 4.18
N ILE A 93 11.35 -2.58 4.93
CA ILE A 93 11.25 -2.46 6.38
C ILE A 93 11.86 -3.73 6.99
N LEU A 94 12.97 -3.58 7.71
CA LEU A 94 13.67 -4.65 8.38
C LEU A 94 13.50 -4.52 9.89
N ARG A 95 13.10 -5.61 10.53
CA ARG A 95 12.88 -5.68 11.97
C ARG A 95 13.63 -6.87 12.58
N GLY A 96 14.25 -6.67 13.74
CA GLY A 96 14.85 -7.73 14.54
C GLY A 96 16.39 -7.72 14.61
N LYS A 97 16.97 -8.88 14.90
CA LYS A 97 18.41 -9.02 15.19
C LYS A 97 19.28 -8.80 13.94
N ASP A 98 20.44 -8.17 14.12
CA ASP A 98 21.44 -7.91 13.08
C ASP A 98 20.92 -7.09 11.87
N VAL A 99 19.85 -6.32 12.06
CA VAL A 99 19.24 -5.49 11.01
C VAL A 99 20.23 -4.50 10.36
N GLN A 100 21.24 -4.04 11.11
CA GLN A 100 22.25 -3.12 10.56
C GLN A 100 23.18 -3.78 9.55
N SER A 101 23.48 -5.08 9.70
CA SER A 101 24.35 -5.81 8.78
C SER A 101 23.60 -6.46 7.61
N ALA A 102 22.27 -6.33 7.55
CA ALA A 102 21.48 -6.84 6.43
C ALA A 102 21.85 -6.10 5.13
N ASP A 103 22.27 -6.88 4.12
CA ASP A 103 22.55 -6.42 2.77
C ASP A 103 21.24 -6.11 2.02
N VAL A 104 21.19 -4.91 1.45
CA VAL A 104 20.05 -4.38 0.68
C VAL A 104 20.48 -3.84 -0.68
N GLU A 105 21.74 -4.05 -1.08
CA GLU A 105 22.29 -3.48 -2.31
C GLU A 105 21.57 -4.00 -3.56
N GLY A 106 21.12 -5.26 -3.55
CA GLY A 106 20.33 -5.82 -4.64
C GLY A 106 19.02 -5.06 -4.93
N PHE A 107 18.47 -4.35 -3.95
CA PHE A 107 17.28 -3.52 -4.14
C PHE A 107 17.60 -2.10 -4.63
N LYS A 108 18.86 -1.71 -4.71
CA LYS A 108 19.28 -0.39 -5.20
C LYS A 108 19.59 -0.38 -6.69
N ASP A 109 19.51 -1.52 -7.35
CA ASP A 109 19.80 -1.63 -8.79
C ASP A 109 18.91 -0.65 -9.57
N PRO A 110 19.51 0.33 -10.29
CA PRO A 110 18.77 1.29 -11.10
C PRO A 110 17.86 0.64 -12.16
N ALA A 111 18.19 -0.57 -12.62
CA ALA A 111 17.37 -1.31 -13.59
C ALA A 111 16.00 -1.75 -13.04
N LEU A 112 15.82 -1.75 -11.71
CA LEU A 112 14.54 -2.04 -11.07
C LEU A 112 13.60 -0.83 -11.03
N TYR A 113 14.09 0.37 -11.34
CA TYR A 113 13.36 1.61 -11.14
C TYR A 113 13.15 2.41 -12.41
N THR A 114 12.17 3.31 -12.37
CA THR A 114 11.96 4.28 -13.44
C THR A 114 13.14 5.25 -13.55
N SER A 115 13.47 5.65 -14.78
CA SER A 115 14.60 6.54 -15.07
C SER A 115 14.44 7.97 -14.53
N TRP A 116 13.20 8.38 -14.25
CA TRP A 116 12.85 9.75 -13.83
C TRP A 116 12.82 9.95 -12.31
N LEU A 117 12.88 8.89 -11.48
CA LEU A 117 12.89 9.00 -10.01
C LEU A 117 14.09 8.31 -9.30
N PRO A 118 15.34 8.38 -9.80
CA PRO A 118 16.41 7.53 -9.28
C PRO A 118 16.86 7.85 -7.84
N VAL A 119 16.78 9.11 -7.41
CA VAL A 119 17.46 9.56 -6.17
C VAL A 119 16.76 9.10 -4.88
N ASN A 120 15.45 8.86 -4.92
CA ASN A 120 14.64 8.50 -3.74
C ASN A 120 13.73 7.29 -3.97
N ALA A 121 13.94 6.53 -5.05
CA ALA A 121 13.10 5.37 -5.36
C ALA A 121 13.25 4.24 -4.34
N PHE A 122 14.36 4.13 -3.63
CA PHE A 122 14.57 3.08 -2.63
C PHE A 122 14.78 3.66 -1.24
N ASN A 123 13.94 3.24 -0.30
CA ASN A 123 14.06 3.59 1.11
C ASN A 123 14.19 2.33 1.97
N VAL A 124 14.92 2.46 3.08
CA VAL A 124 15.11 1.36 4.03
C VAL A 124 14.81 1.86 5.44
N TRP A 125 13.89 1.19 6.11
CA TRP A 125 13.62 1.37 7.54
C TRP A 125 14.14 0.17 8.31
N LYS A 126 14.82 0.45 9.42
CA LYS A 126 15.54 -0.54 10.21
C LYS A 126 15.16 -0.35 11.67
N THR A 127 14.78 -1.43 12.35
CA THR A 127 14.59 -1.45 13.80
C THR A 127 15.06 -2.75 14.42
N GLN A 128 15.74 -2.69 15.58
CA GLN A 128 16.18 -3.86 16.35
C GLN A 128 15.02 -4.60 17.03
N ARG A 129 13.81 -4.04 17.02
CA ARG A 129 12.63 -4.62 17.64
C ARG A 129 12.10 -5.79 16.83
N ALA A 130 11.86 -6.93 17.46
CA ALA A 130 11.28 -8.10 16.80
C ALA A 130 9.82 -7.84 16.39
N PHE A 131 9.26 -8.71 15.55
CA PHE A 131 7.85 -8.65 15.14
C PHE A 131 7.24 -10.05 15.14
N SER A 132 6.04 -10.20 15.71
CA SER A 132 5.25 -11.43 15.70
C SER A 132 6.07 -12.70 16.04
N LYS A 133 6.83 -12.65 17.14
CA LYS A 133 7.70 -13.74 17.65
C LYS A 133 8.89 -14.11 16.74
N TYR A 134 9.03 -13.51 15.56
CA TYR A 134 10.15 -13.75 14.67
C TYR A 134 11.38 -12.94 15.11
N GLU A 135 12.53 -13.61 15.19
CA GLU A 135 13.81 -12.96 15.52
C GLU A 135 14.24 -11.95 14.46
N LYS A 136 13.87 -12.18 13.19
CA LYS A 136 14.16 -11.33 12.03
C LYS A 136 12.95 -11.34 11.09
N SER A 137 12.58 -10.19 10.57
CA SER A 137 11.56 -10.07 9.53
C SER A 137 11.91 -8.95 8.55
N ALA A 138 11.47 -9.12 7.30
CA ALA A 138 11.67 -8.18 6.22
C ALA A 138 10.35 -8.00 5.46
N VAL A 139 9.97 -6.76 5.20
CA VAL A 139 8.77 -6.40 4.44
C VAL A 139 9.20 -5.49 3.30
N LEU A 140 8.79 -5.82 2.08
CA LEU A 140 8.98 -4.97 0.90
C LEU A 140 7.61 -4.38 0.52
N VAL A 141 7.50 -3.06 0.65
CA VAL A 141 6.38 -2.29 0.11
C VAL A 141 6.82 -1.75 -1.24
N SER A 142 6.23 -2.29 -2.32
CA SER A 142 6.61 -1.97 -3.69
C SER A 142 5.48 -1.27 -4.43
N ASN A 143 5.78 -0.09 -4.96
CA ASN A 143 4.96 0.59 -5.94
C ASN A 143 5.52 0.29 -7.34
N SER A 144 4.93 -0.67 -8.05
CA SER A 144 5.49 -1.22 -9.30
C SER A 144 4.44 -1.70 -10.29
N GLN A 145 4.92 -2.08 -11.48
CA GLN A 145 4.12 -2.67 -12.57
C GLN A 145 3.51 -4.04 -12.22
N PHE A 146 3.83 -4.62 -11.07
CA PHE A 146 3.39 -5.96 -10.67
C PHE A 146 1.87 -6.16 -10.79
N LEU A 147 1.09 -5.13 -10.43
CA LEU A 147 -0.37 -5.19 -10.44
C LEU A 147 -1.00 -4.93 -11.82
N VAL A 148 -0.23 -4.55 -12.83
CA VAL A 148 -0.74 -4.24 -14.18
C VAL A 148 -1.49 -5.42 -14.77
N LYS A 149 -0.86 -6.60 -14.86
CA LYS A 149 -1.48 -7.79 -15.49
C LYS A 149 -2.73 -8.27 -14.72
N PRO A 150 -2.70 -8.38 -13.38
CA PRO A 150 -3.90 -8.70 -12.62
C PRO A 150 -5.04 -7.70 -12.81
N LEU A 151 -4.76 -6.39 -12.77
CA LEU A 151 -5.77 -5.35 -12.92
C LEU A 151 -6.37 -5.35 -14.33
N ASP A 152 -5.54 -5.47 -15.36
CA ASP A 152 -5.98 -5.58 -16.76
C ASP A 152 -6.92 -6.77 -16.98
N MET A 153 -6.58 -7.93 -16.40
CA MET A 153 -7.45 -9.11 -16.44
C MET A 153 -8.78 -8.88 -15.70
N ILE A 154 -8.76 -8.21 -14.55
CA ILE A 154 -9.97 -7.90 -13.76
C ILE A 154 -10.88 -6.96 -14.55
N VAL A 155 -10.31 -5.88 -15.09
CA VAL A 155 -11.04 -4.91 -15.93
C VAL A 155 -11.63 -5.59 -17.15
N GLY A 156 -10.83 -6.39 -17.88
CA GLY A 156 -11.31 -7.11 -19.07
C GLY A 156 -12.46 -8.08 -18.76
N LYS A 157 -12.38 -8.82 -17.64
CA LYS A 157 -13.49 -9.68 -17.20
C LYS A 157 -14.74 -8.89 -16.83
N ALA A 158 -14.57 -7.82 -16.06
CA ALA A 158 -15.67 -6.98 -15.62
C ALA A 158 -16.35 -6.29 -16.82
N TRP A 159 -15.57 -5.81 -17.79
CA TRP A 159 -16.08 -5.26 -19.04
C TRP A 159 -16.88 -6.29 -19.85
N ASN A 160 -16.38 -7.52 -20.01
CA ASN A 160 -17.11 -8.58 -20.71
C ASN A 160 -18.45 -8.91 -20.05
N MET A 161 -18.50 -8.93 -18.71
CA MET A 161 -19.73 -9.12 -17.96
C MET A 161 -20.70 -7.94 -18.15
N PHE A 162 -20.19 -6.71 -18.05
CA PHE A 162 -20.96 -5.49 -18.23
C PHE A 162 -21.54 -5.38 -19.65
N ALA A 163 -20.74 -5.61 -20.69
CA ALA A 163 -21.17 -5.59 -22.08
C ALA A 163 -22.26 -6.63 -22.38
N SER A 164 -22.26 -7.74 -21.63
CA SER A 164 -23.30 -8.78 -21.69
C SER A 164 -24.52 -8.48 -20.81
N LYS A 165 -24.58 -7.30 -20.18
CA LYS A 165 -25.56 -6.89 -19.18
C LYS A 165 -25.71 -7.87 -18.01
N ALA A 166 -24.64 -8.60 -17.68
CA ALA A 166 -24.65 -9.59 -16.62
C ALA A 166 -24.70 -8.92 -15.26
N TYR A 167 -25.66 -9.34 -14.42
CA TYR A 167 -25.85 -8.88 -13.03
C TYR A 167 -26.09 -7.38 -12.81
N ILE A 168 -26.06 -6.52 -13.84
CA ILE A 168 -26.25 -5.05 -13.72
C ILE A 168 -27.51 -4.71 -12.91
N HIS A 169 -28.63 -5.41 -13.16
CA HIS A 169 -29.89 -5.21 -12.45
C HIS A 169 -29.79 -5.38 -10.92
N GLN A 170 -28.83 -6.16 -10.43
CA GLN A 170 -28.60 -6.33 -8.99
C GLN A 170 -27.97 -5.08 -8.39
N TYR A 171 -27.08 -4.43 -9.13
CA TYR A 171 -26.40 -3.20 -8.71
C TYR A 171 -27.33 -1.98 -8.84
N THR A 172 -28.07 -1.87 -9.94
CA THR A 172 -29.03 -0.77 -10.14
C THR A 172 -30.16 -0.77 -9.12
N LYS A 173 -30.56 -1.95 -8.62
CA LYS A 173 -31.51 -2.07 -7.49
C LYS A 173 -31.03 -1.33 -6.22
N PHE A 174 -29.73 -1.19 -6.03
CA PHE A 174 -29.13 -0.51 -4.89
C PHE A 174 -28.54 0.86 -5.27
N GLY A 175 -28.95 1.43 -6.40
CA GLY A 175 -28.61 2.80 -6.80
C GLY A 175 -27.24 2.95 -7.46
N ILE A 176 -26.64 1.88 -7.97
CA ILE A 176 -25.44 1.93 -8.81
C ILE A 176 -25.89 1.89 -10.27
N GLU A 177 -25.72 2.98 -10.98
CA GLU A 177 -26.15 3.14 -12.37
C GLU A 177 -25.11 2.61 -13.36
N GLU A 178 -25.48 2.39 -14.63
CA GLU A 178 -24.54 1.93 -15.65
C GLU A 178 -23.36 2.92 -15.84
N GLU A 179 -23.60 4.21 -15.61
CA GLU A 179 -22.62 5.28 -15.66
C GLU A 179 -21.51 5.10 -14.61
N ASP A 180 -21.85 4.66 -13.39
CA ASP A 180 -20.87 4.38 -12.32
C ASP A 180 -19.88 3.28 -12.71
N PHE A 181 -20.33 2.28 -13.49
CA PHE A 181 -19.46 1.23 -14.02
C PHE A 181 -18.50 1.79 -15.06
N LEU A 182 -18.98 2.63 -15.99
CA LEU A 182 -18.17 3.24 -17.03
C LEU A 182 -17.09 4.15 -16.44
N ASP A 183 -17.42 4.93 -15.42
CA ASP A 183 -16.47 5.76 -14.68
C ASP A 183 -15.43 4.90 -13.95
N SER A 184 -15.86 3.79 -13.36
CA SER A 184 -14.97 2.82 -12.69
C SER A 184 -14.01 2.14 -13.66
N PHE A 185 -14.49 1.74 -14.86
CA PHE A 185 -13.65 1.17 -15.91
C PHE A 185 -12.62 2.18 -16.39
N THR A 186 -13.06 3.40 -16.71
CA THR A 186 -12.17 4.49 -17.15
C THR A 186 -11.07 4.75 -16.12
N SER A 187 -11.44 4.80 -14.83
CA SER A 187 -10.50 5.01 -13.73
C SER A 187 -9.46 3.89 -13.64
N LEU A 188 -9.88 2.62 -13.71
CA LEU A 188 -8.97 1.48 -13.64
C LEU A 188 -8.10 1.33 -14.90
N GLU A 189 -8.65 1.57 -16.08
CA GLU A 189 -7.90 1.58 -17.34
C GLU A 189 -6.83 2.67 -17.34
N GLN A 190 -7.15 3.84 -16.78
CA GLN A 190 -6.16 4.91 -16.60
C GLN A 190 -5.04 4.49 -15.65
N VAL A 191 -5.34 3.78 -14.56
CA VAL A 191 -4.32 3.22 -13.66
C VAL A 191 -3.46 2.21 -14.39
N VAL A 192 -4.06 1.24 -15.10
CA VAL A 192 -3.34 0.24 -15.90
C VAL A 192 -2.43 0.93 -16.92
N ALA A 193 -2.95 1.91 -17.67
CA ALA A 193 -2.19 2.68 -18.65
C ALA A 193 -1.04 3.46 -18.01
N SER A 194 -1.25 4.03 -16.82
CA SER A 194 -0.22 4.78 -16.10
C SER A 194 0.94 3.86 -15.70
N TYR A 195 0.64 2.67 -15.19
CA TYR A 195 1.67 1.72 -14.76
C TYR A 195 2.33 0.99 -15.94
N CYS A 196 1.60 0.65 -17.00
CA CYS A 196 2.14 0.07 -18.23
C CYS A 196 3.26 0.91 -18.87
N ASN A 197 3.22 2.23 -18.68
CA ASN A 197 4.12 3.20 -19.29
C ASN A 197 5.20 3.72 -18.32
N LEU A 198 5.38 3.07 -17.16
CA LEU A 198 6.50 3.34 -16.26
C LEU A 198 7.85 3.04 -16.90
#